data_AF-A0A1S8NTM3-F1
#
_entry.id   AF-A0A1S8NTM3-F1
#
_cell.length_a   1.000
_cell.length_b   1.000
_cell.length_c   1.000
_cell.angle_alpha   90.00
_cell.angle_beta   90.00
_cell.angle_gamma   90.00
#
_symmetry.space_group_name_H-M   'P 1'
#
loop_
_entity.id
_entity.type
_entity.pdbx_description
1 polymer ?
#
loop_
_entity_poly.entity_id
_entity_poly.type
_entity_poly.pdbx_seq_one_letter_code
_entity_poly.pdbx_strand_id
1 'polypeptide(L)'
;MFNAELLSSLIKEAQGDISLNNFASQCKISSSTLSRIINNKNSCPPAPSTLQKIASVAHNGVTYADLMAAAGYINDGETPVEIPDATNTVLSKKDERDIAKRIEALKEDLLNGEGLMLSGNPMSPEAIESLIEALSSGIRQAKIANKKYTPNKYKK
;
A
#
# COMPACT_ATOMS: atom_id res chain seq x y z
N MET A 1 22.51 -4.51 -1.22
CA MET A 1 23.42 -3.57 -0.52
C MET A 1 23.05 -2.15 -0.95
N PHE A 2 23.00 -1.17 -0.05
CA PHE A 2 22.62 0.21 -0.39
C PHE A 2 23.62 0.83 -1.38
N ASN A 3 23.14 1.32 -2.52
CA ASN A 3 23.94 1.97 -3.54
C ASN A 3 23.54 3.45 -3.68
N ALA A 4 24.31 4.33 -3.05
CA ALA A 4 24.04 5.78 -3.06
C ALA A 4 24.17 6.39 -4.47
N GLU A 5 25.14 5.93 -5.27
CA GLU A 5 25.39 6.47 -6.60
C GLU A 5 24.26 6.14 -7.57
N LEU A 6 23.79 4.89 -7.55
CA LEU A 6 22.65 4.46 -8.36
C LEU A 6 21.39 5.24 -7.96
N LEU A 7 21.15 5.39 -6.65
CA LEU A 7 20.00 6.13 -6.15
C LEU A 7 20.04 7.61 -6.55
N SER A 8 21.22 8.24 -6.51
CA SER A 8 21.39 9.62 -6.98
C SER A 8 21.09 9.77 -8.46
N SER A 9 21.58 8.84 -9.30
CA SER A 9 21.30 8.84 -10.73
C SER A 9 19.80 8.75 -11.02
N LEU A 10 19.11 7.79 -10.37
CA LEU A 10 17.68 7.60 -10.51
C LEU A 10 16.88 8.83 -10.05
N ILE A 11 17.29 9.52 -8.99
CA ILE A 11 16.60 10.73 -8.54
C ILE A 11 16.83 11.91 -9.48
N LYS A 12 18.00 12.02 -10.11
CA LYS A 12 18.25 13.03 -11.15
C LYS A 12 17.42 12.76 -12.39
N GLU A 13 17.30 11.50 -12.78
CA GLU A 13 16.45 11.08 -13.89
C GLU A 13 14.97 11.33 -13.58
N ALA A 14 14.52 11.01 -12.36
CA ALA A 14 13.17 11.30 -11.87
C ALA A 14 12.88 12.80 -11.81
N GLN A 15 13.89 13.63 -11.53
CA GLN A 15 13.77 15.08 -11.55
C GLN A 15 13.63 15.61 -12.99
N GLY A 16 14.37 15.08 -13.96
CA GLY A 16 14.36 15.60 -15.33
C GLY A 16 14.76 17.09 -15.40
N ASP A 17 14.05 17.86 -16.21
CA ASP A 17 14.40 19.27 -16.50
C ASP A 17 13.88 20.28 -15.46
N ILE A 18 13.08 19.85 -14.47
CA ILE A 18 12.54 20.77 -13.45
C ILE A 18 13.59 21.08 -12.39
N SER A 19 13.47 22.26 -11.77
CA SER A 19 14.37 22.66 -10.69
C SER A 19 14.18 21.79 -9.44
N LEU A 20 15.28 21.56 -8.69
CA LEU A 20 15.27 20.78 -7.46
C LEU A 20 14.17 21.26 -6.48
N ASN A 21 14.01 22.57 -6.34
CA ASN A 21 13.01 23.15 -5.43
C ASN A 21 11.58 22.87 -5.90
N ASN A 22 11.33 22.93 -7.21
CA ASN A 22 10.02 22.59 -7.77
C ASN A 22 9.72 21.10 -7.57
N PHE A 23 10.67 20.23 -7.90
CA PHE A 23 10.55 18.79 -7.70
C PHE A 23 10.32 18.43 -6.22
N ALA A 24 11.07 19.03 -5.30
CA ALA A 24 10.90 18.86 -3.87
C ALA A 24 9.49 19.26 -3.38
N SER A 25 8.98 20.38 -3.88
CA SER A 25 7.64 20.87 -3.58
C SER A 25 6.57 19.88 -4.03
N GLN A 26 6.67 19.37 -5.26
CA GLN A 26 5.72 18.40 -5.80
C GLN A 26 5.74 17.08 -5.02
N CYS A 27 6.93 16.57 -4.69
CA CYS A 27 7.11 15.37 -3.88
C CYS A 27 6.72 15.55 -2.39
N LYS A 28 6.45 16.79 -1.94
CA LYS A 28 6.21 17.13 -0.52
C LYS A 28 7.37 16.68 0.40
N ILE A 29 8.60 16.90 -0.05
CA ILE A 29 9.84 16.62 0.69
C ILE A 29 10.67 17.91 0.77
N SER A 30 11.47 18.07 1.82
CA SER A 30 12.41 19.19 1.91
C SER A 30 13.46 19.13 0.80
N SER A 31 13.72 20.25 0.13
CA SER A 31 14.78 20.39 -0.88
C SER A 31 16.16 19.99 -0.32
N SER A 32 16.41 20.22 0.96
CA SER A 32 17.63 19.77 1.66
C SER A 32 17.78 18.26 1.66
N THR A 33 16.68 17.51 1.76
CA THR A 33 16.72 16.04 1.74
C THR A 33 17.03 15.52 0.34
N LEU A 34 16.38 16.05 -0.71
CA LEU A 34 16.71 15.68 -2.10
C LEU A 34 18.14 16.06 -2.46
N SER A 35 18.59 17.25 -2.08
CA SER A 35 19.97 17.71 -2.31
C SER A 35 20.99 16.78 -1.64
N ARG A 36 20.74 16.30 -0.42
CA ARG A 36 21.63 15.33 0.23
C ARG A 36 21.73 14.02 -0.55
N ILE A 37 20.62 13.51 -1.06
CA ILE A 37 20.62 12.23 -1.80
C ILE A 37 21.32 12.40 -3.15
N ILE A 38 21.01 13.46 -3.90
CA ILE A 38 21.61 13.77 -5.21
C ILE A 38 23.13 13.97 -5.10
N ASN A 39 23.59 14.56 -4.00
CA ASN A 39 25.01 14.79 -3.76
C ASN A 39 25.71 13.61 -3.05
N ASN A 40 25.07 12.43 -2.96
CA ASN A 40 25.60 11.24 -2.29
C ASN A 40 26.03 11.49 -0.83
N LYS A 41 25.39 12.45 -0.15
CA LYS A 41 25.69 12.85 1.23
C LYS A 41 24.87 12.08 2.26
N ASN A 42 24.04 11.12 1.84
CA ASN A 42 23.27 10.30 2.76
C ASN A 42 24.06 9.04 3.14
N SER A 43 24.41 8.91 4.42
CA SER A 43 25.04 7.71 4.95
C SER A 43 24.06 6.53 5.09
N CYS A 44 22.75 6.80 5.06
CA CYS A 44 21.70 5.81 5.18
C CYS A 44 20.72 5.90 4.00
N PRO A 45 20.10 4.77 3.60
CA PRO A 45 19.04 4.81 2.60
C PRO A 45 17.86 5.65 3.09
N PRO A 46 17.24 6.45 2.22
CA PRO A 46 16.02 7.17 2.57
C PRO A 46 14.88 6.20 2.86
N ALA A 47 13.96 6.58 3.75
CA ALA A 47 12.84 5.74 4.12
C ALA A 47 11.98 5.35 2.89
N PRO A 48 11.38 4.14 2.87
CA PRO A 48 10.53 3.68 1.77
C PRO A 48 9.37 4.65 1.44
N SER A 49 8.84 5.33 2.45
CA SER A 49 7.79 6.36 2.28
C SER A 49 8.29 7.61 1.54
N THR A 50 9.57 7.96 1.68
CA THR A 50 10.21 9.05 0.94
C THR A 50 10.41 8.65 -0.51
N LEU A 51 10.88 7.42 -0.76
CA LEU A 51 11.05 6.88 -2.12
C LEU A 51 9.71 6.78 -2.86
N GLN A 52 8.63 6.42 -2.17
CA GLN A 52 7.29 6.35 -2.74
C GLN A 52 6.80 7.73 -3.20
N LYS A 53 7.01 8.77 -2.39
CA LYS A 53 6.66 10.15 -2.76
C LYS A 53 7.43 10.65 -3.98
N ILE A 54 8.70 10.28 -4.09
CA ILE A 54 9.53 10.62 -5.26
C ILE A 54 8.99 9.90 -6.49
N ALA A 55 8.71 8.59 -6.39
CA ALA A 55 8.18 7.80 -7.50
C ALA A 55 6.82 8.30 -8.01
N SER A 56 5.94 8.78 -7.12
CA SER A 56 4.63 9.35 -7.51
C SER A 56 4.70 10.58 -8.41
N VAL A 57 5.83 11.29 -8.42
CA VAL A 57 6.05 12.50 -9.22
C VAL A 57 7.26 12.33 -10.15
N ALA A 58 7.80 11.12 -10.24
CA ALA A 58 8.99 10.86 -11.03
C ALA A 58 8.69 11.03 -12.52
N HIS A 59 9.60 11.71 -13.21
CA HIS A 59 9.64 11.78 -14.66
C HIS A 59 10.56 10.67 -15.21
N ASN A 60 10.54 10.49 -16.54
CA ASN A 60 11.45 9.57 -17.26
C ASN A 60 11.32 8.09 -16.90
N GLY A 61 10.16 7.67 -16.39
CA GLY A 61 9.85 6.24 -16.19
C GLY A 61 10.53 5.61 -14.98
N VAL A 62 11.13 6.40 -14.08
CA VAL A 62 11.72 5.88 -12.84
C VAL A 62 10.62 5.35 -11.93
N THR A 63 10.66 4.05 -11.65
CA THR A 63 9.65 3.39 -10.82
C THR A 63 10.05 3.38 -9.35
N TYR A 64 9.07 3.11 -8.49
CA TYR A 64 9.32 2.88 -7.07
C TYR A 64 10.26 1.70 -6.82
N ALA A 65 10.16 0.65 -7.66
CA ALA A 65 10.99 -0.54 -7.55
C ALA A 65 12.47 -0.21 -7.79
N ASP A 66 12.78 0.61 -8.81
CA ASP A 66 14.15 1.02 -9.13
C ASP A 66 14.80 1.76 -7.96
N LEU A 67 14.04 2.69 -7.36
CA LEU A 67 14.49 3.45 -6.20
C LEU A 67 14.71 2.55 -4.97
N MET A 68 13.84 1.56 -4.76
CA MET A 68 13.93 0.62 -3.65
C MET A 68 15.09 -0.38 -3.81
N ALA A 69 15.33 -0.84 -5.03
CA ALA A 69 16.48 -1.67 -5.38
C ALA A 69 17.78 -0.91 -5.12
N ALA A 70 17.88 0.34 -5.59
CA ALA A 70 19.05 1.20 -5.33
C ALA A 70 19.25 1.51 -3.84
N ALA A 71 18.15 1.69 -3.10
CA ALA A 71 18.18 1.86 -1.65
C ALA A 71 18.57 0.58 -0.88
N GLY A 72 18.61 -0.58 -1.55
CA GLY A 72 18.96 -1.87 -0.97
C GLY A 72 17.83 -2.53 -0.19
N TYR A 73 16.57 -2.14 -0.45
CA TYR A 73 15.38 -2.75 0.15
C TYR A 73 14.89 -3.97 -0.63
N ILE A 74 15.26 -4.10 -1.91
CA ILE A 74 14.90 -5.22 -2.79
C ILE A 74 16.21 -5.79 -3.33
N ASN A 75 16.37 -7.12 -3.30
CA ASN A 75 17.47 -7.81 -3.96
C ASN A 75 16.98 -8.28 -5.34
N ASP A 76 17.77 -8.07 -6.40
CA ASP A 76 17.48 -8.48 -7.77
C ASP A 76 16.90 -9.90 -7.83
N GLY A 77 15.59 -10.01 -8.14
CA GLY A 77 14.90 -11.30 -8.24
C GLY A 77 13.40 -11.28 -7.98
N GLU A 78 12.88 -10.28 -7.25
CA GLU A 78 11.43 -10.08 -7.14
C GLU A 78 10.97 -9.07 -8.19
N THR A 79 10.52 -9.60 -9.34
CA THR A 79 9.75 -8.83 -10.30
C THR A 79 8.60 -8.11 -9.59
N PRO A 80 8.49 -6.78 -9.66
CA PRO A 80 7.31 -6.08 -9.18
C PRO A 80 6.14 -6.55 -10.03
N VAL A 81 5.22 -7.30 -9.43
CA VAL A 81 3.90 -7.48 -10.01
C VAL A 81 3.34 -6.08 -10.19
N GLU A 82 3.12 -5.66 -11.43
CA GLU A 82 2.46 -4.42 -11.78
C GLU A 82 1.08 -4.40 -11.10
N ILE A 83 0.99 -3.73 -9.96
CA ILE A 83 -0.29 -3.34 -9.40
C ILE A 83 -0.48 -1.89 -9.84
N PRO A 84 -1.41 -1.62 -10.78
CA PRO A 84 -1.69 -0.27 -11.21
C PRO A 84 -2.19 0.53 -10.01
N ASP A 85 -1.44 1.57 -9.70
CA ASP A 85 -1.84 2.82 -9.07
C ASP A 85 -3.03 2.76 -8.09
N ALA A 86 -2.74 2.46 -6.82
CA ALA A 86 -3.73 2.62 -5.75
C ALA A 86 -3.08 2.86 -4.39
N THR A 87 -2.68 4.10 -4.10
CA THR A 87 -2.22 4.52 -2.76
C THR A 87 -3.33 4.56 -1.69
N ASN A 88 -4.26 3.60 -1.67
CA ASN A 88 -5.28 3.44 -0.62
C ASN A 88 -5.80 1.99 -0.42
N THR A 89 -5.11 0.97 -0.93
CA THR A 89 -5.57 -0.43 -0.87
C THR A 89 -5.17 -1.21 0.38
N VAL A 90 -4.36 -0.62 1.28
CA VAL A 90 -3.86 -1.34 2.46
C VAL A 90 -4.83 -1.17 3.65
N LEU A 91 -5.51 -2.26 4.02
CA LEU A 91 -6.20 -2.38 5.31
C LEU A 91 -5.15 -2.27 6.42
N SER A 92 -5.40 -1.44 7.44
CA SER A 92 -4.51 -1.36 8.59
C SER A 92 -4.64 -2.64 9.42
N LYS A 93 -3.61 -3.02 10.18
CA LYS A 93 -3.69 -4.12 11.16
C LYS A 93 -4.87 -3.97 12.12
N LYS A 94 -5.32 -2.74 12.37
CA LYS A 94 -6.53 -2.45 13.15
C LYS A 94 -7.81 -2.83 12.39
N ASP A 95 -7.89 -2.49 11.10
CA ASP A 95 -9.05 -2.83 10.27
C ASP A 95 -9.18 -4.35 10.10
N GLU A 96 -8.07 -5.06 9.92
CA GLU A 96 -8.08 -6.53 9.84
C GLU A 96 -8.61 -7.17 11.13
N ARG A 97 -8.22 -6.64 12.30
CA ARG A 97 -8.73 -7.10 13.60
C ARG A 97 -10.22 -6.80 13.78
N ASP A 98 -10.68 -5.62 13.38
CA ASP A 98 -12.10 -5.26 13.45
C ASP A 98 -12.95 -6.12 12.50
N ILE A 99 -12.43 -6.42 11.31
CA ILE A 99 -13.07 -7.33 10.35
C ILE A 99 -13.13 -8.75 10.92
N ALA A 100 -12.04 -9.25 11.50
CA ALA A 100 -11.98 -10.58 12.11
C ALA A 100 -13.02 -10.73 13.23
N LYS A 101 -13.10 -9.77 14.16
CA LYS A 101 -14.11 -9.78 15.24
C LYS A 101 -15.54 -9.80 14.71
N ARG A 102 -15.78 -9.07 13.62
CA ARG A 102 -17.12 -8.98 13.03
C ARG A 102 -17.50 -10.25 12.28
N ILE A 103 -16.53 -10.90 11.64
CA ILE A 103 -16.70 -12.21 11.02
C ILE A 103 -16.96 -13.28 12.08
N GLU A 104 -16.24 -13.23 13.20
CA GLU A 104 -16.40 -14.19 14.30
C GLU A 104 -17.77 -14.07 14.95
N ALA A 105 -18.24 -12.84 15.20
CA ALA A 105 -19.61 -12.59 15.65
C ALA A 105 -20.66 -13.10 14.64
N LEU A 106 -20.45 -12.85 13.34
CA LEU A 106 -21.33 -13.40 12.30
C LEU A 106 -21.29 -14.94 12.28
N LYS A 107 -20.13 -15.56 12.47
CA LYS A 107 -20.00 -17.02 12.55
C LYS A 107 -20.79 -17.58 13.73
N GLU A 108 -20.67 -16.97 14.91
CA GLU A 108 -21.44 -17.36 16.09
C GLU A 108 -22.94 -17.16 15.87
N ASP A 109 -23.37 -16.04 15.30
CA ASP A 109 -24.77 -15.79 14.96
C ASP A 109 -25.32 -16.80 13.96
N LEU A 110 -24.51 -17.19 12.96
CA LEU A 110 -24.86 -18.19 11.94
C LEU A 110 -24.93 -19.62 12.52
N LEU A 111 -24.12 -19.93 13.53
CA LEU A 111 -24.11 -21.24 14.20
C LEU A 111 -25.18 -21.35 15.29
N ASN A 112 -25.48 -20.26 15.99
CA ASN A 112 -26.47 -20.20 17.06
C ASN A 112 -27.89 -19.93 16.55
N GLY A 113 -28.02 -19.26 15.39
CA GLY A 113 -29.30 -19.02 14.76
C GLY A 113 -29.89 -20.32 14.21
N GLU A 114 -31.02 -20.74 14.75
CA GLU A 114 -31.84 -21.80 14.15
C GLU A 114 -32.20 -21.42 12.70
N GLY A 115 -31.56 -22.06 11.73
CA GLY A 115 -32.07 -22.15 10.37
C GLY A 115 -31.51 -21.20 9.31
N LEU A 116 -30.20 -21.23 9.05
CA LEU A 116 -29.75 -20.92 7.68
C LEU A 116 -30.01 -22.13 6.78
N MET A 117 -31.21 -22.20 6.22
CA MET A 117 -31.52 -23.11 5.13
C MET A 117 -31.10 -22.47 3.81
N LEU A 118 -30.10 -23.03 3.13
CA LEU A 118 -29.76 -22.66 1.77
C LEU A 118 -30.45 -23.64 0.82
N SER A 119 -31.35 -23.15 -0.02
CA SER A 119 -32.14 -23.98 -0.93
C SER A 119 -32.98 -25.06 -0.20
N GLY A 120 -33.48 -24.75 1.00
CA GLY A 120 -34.33 -25.65 1.78
C GLY A 120 -33.58 -26.71 2.59
N ASN A 121 -32.25 -26.76 2.52
CA ASN A 121 -31.41 -27.65 3.33
C ASN A 121 -30.61 -26.84 4.35
N PRO A 122 -30.37 -27.36 5.57
CA PRO A 122 -29.44 -26.74 6.50
C PRO A 122 -28.07 -26.61 5.83
N MET A 123 -27.46 -25.44 5.94
CA MET A 123 -26.14 -25.19 5.39
C MET A 123 -25.11 -26.12 6.08
N SER A 124 -24.29 -26.82 5.29
CA SER A 124 -23.21 -27.62 5.87
C SER A 124 -22.13 -26.71 6.47
N PRO A 125 -21.33 -27.21 7.43
CA PRO A 125 -20.22 -26.43 8.01
C PRO A 125 -19.28 -25.86 6.95
N GLU A 126 -19.01 -26.61 5.88
CA GLU A 126 -18.14 -26.21 4.76
C GLU A 126 -18.78 -25.07 3.93
N ALA A 127 -20.10 -25.13 3.74
CA ALA A 127 -20.83 -24.07 3.05
C ALA A 127 -20.92 -22.78 3.91
N ILE A 128 -21.02 -22.91 5.24
CA ILE A 128 -20.94 -21.79 6.17
C ILE A 128 -19.56 -21.12 6.09
N GLU A 129 -18.47 -21.90 6.08
CA GLU A 129 -17.13 -21.36 5.92
C GLU A 129 -16.92 -20.67 4.57
N SER A 130 -17.40 -21.27 3.48
CA SER A 130 -17.34 -20.68 2.13
C SER A 130 -18.11 -19.35 2.05
N LEU A 131 -19.28 -19.29 2.70
CA LEU A 131 -20.08 -18.07 2.79
C LEU A 131 -19.35 -16.99 3.60
N ILE A 132 -18.76 -17.36 4.73
CA ILE A 132 -17.99 -16.44 5.57
C ILE A 132 -16.76 -15.90 4.82
N GLU A 133 -16.09 -16.72 4.04
CA GLU A 133 -14.95 -16.30 3.22
C GLU A 133 -15.36 -15.30 2.14
N ALA A 134 -16.46 -15.55 1.45
CA ALA A 134 -17.02 -14.63 0.47
C ALA A 134 -17.42 -13.29 1.11
N LEU A 135 -18.08 -13.33 2.28
CA LEU A 135 -18.43 -12.15 3.05
C LEU A 135 -17.20 -11.38 3.54
N SER A 136 -16.18 -12.08 4.03
CA SER A 136 -14.89 -11.49 4.44
C SER A 136 -14.28 -10.70 3.29
N SER A 137 -14.26 -11.28 2.10
CA SER A 137 -13.76 -10.65 0.88
C SER A 137 -14.59 -9.41 0.51
N GLY A 138 -15.91 -9.51 0.54
CA GLY A 138 -16.81 -8.38 0.30
C GLY A 138 -16.64 -7.24 1.32
N ILE A 139 -16.50 -7.56 2.60
CA ILE A 139 -16.27 -6.57 3.67
C ILE A 139 -14.94 -5.85 3.48
N ARG A 140 -13.87 -6.59 3.13
CA ARG A 140 -12.55 -6.02 2.83
C ARG A 140 -12.65 -5.04 1.66
N GLN A 141 -13.29 -5.46 0.56
CA GLN A 141 -13.49 -4.61 -0.62
C GLN A 141 -14.33 -3.36 -0.30
N ALA A 142 -15.44 -3.53 0.42
CA ALA A 142 -16.31 -2.42 0.85
C ALA A 142 -15.56 -1.45 1.78
N LYS A 143 -14.71 -1.95 2.69
CA LYS A 143 -13.91 -1.11 3.58
C LYS A 143 -12.86 -0.31 2.80
N ILE A 144 -12.22 -0.92 1.80
CA ILE A 144 -11.29 -0.24 0.88
C ILE A 144 -12.03 0.85 0.11
N ALA A 145 -13.20 0.54 -0.46
CA ALA A 145 -14.03 1.52 -1.16
C ALA A 145 -14.46 2.67 -0.24
N ASN A 146 -14.88 2.38 0.99
CA ASN A 146 -15.26 3.42 1.96
C ASN A 146 -14.08 4.31 2.34
N LYS A 147 -12.88 3.75 2.56
CA LYS A 147 -11.68 4.56 2.80
C LYS A 147 -11.39 5.58 1.70
N LYS A 148 -11.72 5.26 0.43
CA LYS A 148 -11.58 6.17 -0.71
C LYS A 148 -12.50 7.40 -0.60
N TYR A 149 -13.69 7.25 -0.01
CA TYR A 149 -14.71 8.30 0.06
C TYR A 149 -14.91 8.91 1.46
N THR A 150 -14.25 8.40 2.50
CA THR A 150 -14.33 8.94 3.86
C THR A 150 -13.69 10.34 3.95
N PRO A 151 -14.46 11.40 4.27
CA PRO A 151 -13.92 12.75 4.46
C PRO A 151 -12.93 12.81 5.63
N ASN A 152 -11.89 13.66 5.54
CA ASN A 152 -10.84 13.78 6.58
C ASN A 152 -11.39 14.03 8.01
N LYS A 153 -12.57 14.65 8.14
CA LYS A 153 -13.26 14.88 9.42
C LYS A 153 -13.59 13.60 10.18
N TYR A 154 -13.69 12.46 9.49
CA TYR A 154 -14.09 11.17 10.06
C TYR A 154 -12.94 10.15 10.09
N LYS A 155 -11.74 10.53 9.66
CA LYS A 155 -10.53 9.70 9.81
C LYS A 155 -10.03 9.86 11.25
N LYS A 156 -10.34 8.88 12.11
CA LYS A 156 -9.81 8.76 13.49
C LYS A 156 -8.49 8.02 13.51
#